data_AF-A0A7S3X3B9-F1
#
_entry.id   AF-A0A7S3X3B9-F1
#
_cell.length_a   1.000
_cell.length_b   1.000
_cell.length_c   1.000
_cell.angle_alpha   90.00
_cell.angle_beta   90.00
_cell.angle_gamma   90.00
#
_symmetry.space_group_name_H-M   'P 1'
#
loop_
_entity.id
_entity.type
_entity.pdbx_description
1 polymer ?
#
loop_
_entity_poly.entity_id
_entity_poly.type
_entity_poly.pdbx_seq_one_letter_code
_entity_poly.pdbx_strand_id
1 'polypeptide(L)'
;MGMNLRDVDLSSSSLTFESRHDGRKADETGVVEEVVNFSGKRLLDCTGCFSKVRPAVQNADPSLGVTTTPWRLHFRNLYTAPHPAQVSLDPKVHHIFTSAGIYAAVLKGSRWVFSLSANKERDSDCDWMLAEESTAGGIERLKAHLTQHCPAALGMLEEEEYKRFFTRRTFTGQVVQLSRLHHGESILFLGDAAHSVFPATGEGINSALEDVSTLIEILASAKAQVGGDASAVHDLFASYNAARIDDHCHLAPLPISNAGLLSSHKESSILREGVRVIDSCR
;
A
#
# COMPACT_ATOMS: atom_id res chain seq x y z
N MET A 1 -10.01 12.00 15.78
CA MET A 1 -8.79 12.03 16.60
C MET A 1 -7.92 10.83 16.21
N GLY A 2 -6.83 11.04 15.46
CA GLY A 2 -5.93 9.97 15.04
C GLY A 2 -4.69 9.96 15.93
N MET A 3 -4.35 8.80 16.48
CA MET A 3 -3.07 8.56 17.17
C MET A 3 -2.04 8.05 16.16
N ASN A 4 -0.85 8.63 16.15
CA ASN A 4 0.27 8.17 15.33
C ASN A 4 1.33 7.54 16.23
N LEU A 5 1.73 6.30 15.94
CA LEU A 5 2.87 5.68 16.61
C LEU A 5 4.11 6.55 16.33
N ARG A 6 4.72 7.11 17.37
CA ARG A 6 5.89 7.97 17.29
C ARG A 6 7.17 7.17 17.45
N ASP A 7 7.24 6.36 18.50
CA ASP A 7 8.44 5.66 18.94
C ASP A 7 8.14 4.26 19.50
N VAL A 8 9.14 3.37 19.45
CA VAL A 8 9.07 1.98 19.90
C VAL A 8 10.34 1.66 20.70
N ASP A 9 10.18 1.43 22.00
CA ASP A 9 11.28 1.02 22.88
C ASP A 9 11.09 -0.44 23.33
N LEU A 10 11.93 -1.33 22.78
CA LEU A 10 11.88 -2.75 23.08
C LEU A 10 12.49 -3.09 24.44
N SER A 11 13.38 -2.26 24.98
CA SER A 11 14.00 -2.50 26.29
C SER A 11 12.99 -2.35 27.43
N SER A 12 12.05 -1.42 27.30
CA SER A 12 10.96 -1.21 28.25
C SER A 12 9.62 -1.82 27.80
N SER A 13 9.58 -2.41 26.59
CA SER A 13 8.34 -2.86 25.94
C SER A 13 7.28 -1.77 25.89
N SER A 14 7.64 -0.59 25.37
CA SER A 14 6.80 0.59 25.34
C SER A 14 6.59 1.11 23.91
N LEU A 15 5.37 1.57 23.64
CA LEU A 15 4.98 2.26 22.41
C LEU A 15 4.53 3.67 22.77
N THR A 16 5.10 4.69 22.12
CA THR A 16 4.71 6.08 22.33
C THR A 16 3.89 6.58 21.16
N PHE A 17 2.68 7.05 21.41
CA PHE A 17 1.76 7.59 20.42
C PHE A 17 1.62 9.10 20.58
N GLU A 18 1.53 9.83 19.47
CA GLU A 18 1.16 11.25 19.45
C GLU A 18 -0.28 11.38 18.95
N SER A 19 -1.10 12.16 19.65
CA SER A 19 -2.39 12.64 19.14
C SER A 19 -2.39 14.16 19.00
N ARG A 20 -3.02 14.66 17.94
CA ARG A 20 -3.26 16.10 17.76
C ARG A 20 -4.74 16.36 18.01
N HIS A 21 -5.04 17.27 18.94
CA HIS A 21 -6.41 17.69 19.20
C HIS A 21 -6.83 18.72 18.15
N ASP A 22 -7.65 18.30 17.19
CA ASP A 22 -8.22 19.16 16.16
C ASP A 22 -9.40 19.98 16.74
N GLY A 23 -9.13 21.15 17.32
CA GLY A 23 -10.23 22.04 17.68
C GLY A 23 -10.00 23.35 18.43
N ARG A 24 -8.79 23.75 18.86
CA ARG A 24 -8.60 25.04 19.57
C ARG A 24 -7.35 25.81 19.13
N LYS A 25 -7.44 27.14 19.27
CA LYS A 25 -6.46 28.15 18.83
C LYS A 25 -5.07 27.90 19.41
N ALA A 26 -4.09 28.23 18.58
CA ALA A 26 -2.66 28.08 18.81
C ALA A 26 -2.13 29.07 19.85
N ASP A 27 -1.68 28.54 20.99
CA ASP A 27 -0.58 29.09 21.79
C ASP A 27 0.22 28.02 22.55
N GLU A 28 -0.28 26.80 22.74
CA GLU A 28 0.47 25.67 23.31
C GLU A 28 0.29 24.42 22.43
N THR A 29 1.36 23.66 22.17
CA THR A 29 1.52 22.73 21.03
C THR A 29 0.49 21.60 20.89
N GLY A 30 -0.47 21.42 21.81
CA GLY A 30 -1.67 20.59 21.62
C GLY A 30 -1.44 19.12 21.27
N VAL A 31 -0.19 18.65 21.38
CA VAL A 31 0.20 17.25 21.17
C VAL A 31 0.14 16.55 22.52
N VAL A 32 -0.70 15.52 22.62
CA VAL A 32 -0.74 14.64 23.77
C VAL A 32 0.03 13.37 23.42
N GLU A 33 0.98 13.02 24.28
CA GLU A 33 1.73 11.76 24.17
C GLU A 33 1.08 10.70 25.08
N GLU A 34 0.84 9.53 24.51
CA GLU A 34 0.34 8.37 25.23
C GLU A 34 1.36 7.23 25.14
N VAL A 35 1.72 6.64 26.28
CA VAL A 35 2.67 5.53 26.35
C VAL A 35 1.93 4.25 26.70
N VAL A 36 2.04 3.25 25.83
CA VAL A 36 1.43 1.93 26.01
C VAL A 36 2.53 0.91 26.29
N ASN A 37 2.47 0.28 27.46
CA ASN A 37 3.36 -0.84 27.80
C ASN A 37 2.75 -2.18 27.34
N PHE A 38 3.54 -2.96 26.61
CA PHE A 38 3.18 -4.28 26.09
C PHE A 38 3.97 -5.43 26.74
N SER A 39 4.66 -5.19 27.86
CA SER A 39 5.34 -6.25 28.61
C SER A 39 4.36 -7.36 29.02
N GLY A 40 4.76 -8.62 28.82
CA GLY A 40 3.91 -9.79 29.04
C GLY A 40 2.72 -9.92 28.08
N LYS A 41 2.66 -9.10 27.02
CA LYS A 41 1.64 -9.15 25.97
C LYS A 41 2.29 -9.43 24.62
N ARG A 42 1.42 -9.73 23.64
CA ARG A 42 1.79 -9.87 22.23
C ARG A 42 1.40 -8.62 21.46
N LEU A 43 2.34 -8.11 20.66
CA LEU A 43 2.15 -7.01 19.74
C LEU A 43 2.01 -7.55 18.32
N LEU A 44 0.91 -7.18 17.65
CA LEU A 44 0.71 -7.44 16.23
C LEU A 44 0.99 -6.16 15.46
N ASP A 45 2.10 -6.12 14.71
CA ASP A 45 2.42 -5.00 13.86
C ASP A 45 1.71 -5.11 12.51
N CYS A 46 0.67 -4.30 12.36
CA CYS A 46 -0.10 -4.13 11.12
C CYS A 46 0.01 -2.69 10.59
N THR A 47 1.11 -1.98 10.89
CA THR A 47 1.27 -0.54 10.59
C THR A 47 1.69 -0.25 9.14
N GLY A 48 1.79 -1.29 8.32
CA GLY A 48 1.99 -1.19 6.88
C GLY A 48 3.45 -1.06 6.45
N CYS A 49 3.65 -0.70 5.17
CA CYS A 49 4.96 -0.75 4.53
C CYS A 49 5.99 0.19 5.16
N PHE A 50 5.56 1.22 5.90
CA PHE A 50 6.41 2.15 6.65
C PHE A 50 6.42 1.89 8.18
N SER A 51 6.24 0.63 8.60
CA SER A 51 6.30 0.23 10.01
C SER A 51 7.51 0.83 10.75
N LYS A 52 7.23 1.38 11.94
CA LYS A 52 8.23 1.84 12.91
C LYS A 52 8.69 0.74 13.87
N VAL A 53 7.90 -0.33 14.03
CA VAL A 53 8.26 -1.48 14.87
C VAL A 53 9.39 -2.27 14.21
N ARG A 54 9.32 -2.46 12.90
CA ARG A 54 10.32 -3.22 12.13
C ARG A 54 11.76 -2.71 12.30
N PRO A 55 12.08 -1.42 12.07
CA PRO A 55 13.44 -0.92 12.31
C PRO A 55 13.84 -0.96 13.79
N ALA A 56 12.90 -0.75 14.74
CA ALA A 56 13.20 -0.88 16.16
C ALA A 56 13.62 -2.32 16.53
N VAL A 57 12.93 -3.33 15.99
CA VAL A 57 13.27 -4.75 16.16
C VAL A 57 14.60 -5.07 15.49
N GLN A 58 14.83 -4.64 14.25
CA GLN A 58 16.09 -4.88 13.55
C GLN A 58 17.30 -4.28 14.29
N ASN A 59 17.12 -3.09 14.91
CA ASN A 59 18.17 -2.47 15.70
C ASN A 59 18.49 -3.25 16.98
N ALA A 60 17.47 -3.82 17.64
CA ALA A 60 17.64 -4.63 18.85
C ALA A 60 18.10 -6.07 18.55
N ASP A 61 17.70 -6.62 17.41
CA ASP A 61 18.04 -7.95 16.92
C ASP A 61 18.53 -7.88 15.47
N PRO A 62 19.85 -7.65 15.26
CA PRO A 62 20.44 -7.60 13.92
C PRO A 62 20.36 -8.91 13.13
N SER A 63 19.96 -10.03 13.76
CA SER A 63 19.72 -11.30 13.05
C SER A 63 18.43 -11.29 12.24
N LEU A 64 17.52 -10.34 12.51
CA LEU A 64 16.36 -10.11 11.66
C LEU A 64 16.81 -9.44 10.36
N GLY A 65 16.86 -10.22 9.29
CA GLY A 65 17.09 -9.72 7.94
C GLY A 65 15.90 -8.91 7.49
N VAL A 66 16.13 -7.63 7.16
CA VAL A 66 15.12 -6.73 6.62
C VAL A 66 15.64 -6.13 5.33
N THR A 67 14.89 -6.30 4.25
CA THR A 67 15.15 -5.64 2.97
C THR A 67 13.98 -4.74 2.64
N THR A 68 14.27 -3.46 2.39
CA THR A 68 13.29 -2.48 1.93
C THR A 68 13.74 -1.84 0.62
N THR A 69 12.90 -1.88 -0.40
CA THR A 69 13.17 -1.28 -1.71
C THR A 69 12.06 -0.28 -2.07
N PRO A 70 12.32 1.04 -2.09
CA PRO A 70 11.30 2.03 -2.49
C PRO A 70 10.78 1.77 -3.90
N TRP A 71 9.48 2.00 -4.13
CA TRP A 71 8.85 1.77 -5.45
C TRP A 71 9.39 2.69 -6.55
N ARG A 72 9.98 3.84 -6.19
CA ARG A 72 10.39 4.95 -7.09
C ARG A 72 9.26 5.55 -7.95
N LEU A 73 8.10 4.92 -7.99
CA LEU A 73 6.88 5.42 -8.59
C LEU A 73 6.00 6.12 -7.55
N HIS A 74 5.41 7.22 -7.99
CA HIS A 74 4.36 7.94 -7.29
C HIS A 74 3.08 7.82 -8.09
N PHE A 75 1.97 7.66 -7.39
CA PHE A 75 0.65 7.55 -7.99
C PHE A 75 -0.25 8.70 -7.54
N ARG A 76 -1.14 9.11 -8.43
CA ARG A 76 -2.20 10.07 -8.13
C ARG A 76 -3.45 9.75 -8.93
N ASN A 77 -4.60 9.87 -8.28
CA ASN A 77 -5.86 9.40 -8.80
C ASN A 77 -6.74 10.55 -9.31
N LEU A 78 -7.35 10.31 -10.47
CA LEU A 78 -8.55 10.98 -10.95
C LEU A 78 -9.77 10.09 -10.68
N TYR A 79 -10.92 10.72 -10.46
CA TYR A 79 -12.19 10.04 -10.24
C TYR A 79 -13.31 10.69 -11.05
N THR A 80 -14.19 9.88 -11.60
CA THR A 80 -15.41 10.40 -12.21
C THR A 80 -16.47 10.73 -11.17
N ALA A 81 -17.52 11.44 -11.60
CA ALA A 81 -18.78 11.45 -10.86
C ALA A 81 -19.30 10.01 -10.63
N PRO A 82 -20.11 9.76 -9.59
CA PRO A 82 -20.91 8.55 -9.50
C PRO A 82 -21.85 8.53 -10.73
N HIS A 83 -21.68 7.54 -11.61
CA HIS A 83 -22.37 7.46 -12.92
C HIS A 83 -22.00 8.61 -13.88
N PRO A 84 -20.80 8.60 -14.49
CA PRO A 84 -20.44 9.62 -15.46
C PRO A 84 -21.38 9.60 -16.67
N ALA A 85 -21.63 10.78 -17.24
CA ALA A 85 -22.53 10.95 -18.38
C ALA A 85 -22.08 10.18 -19.62
N GLN A 86 -20.78 9.94 -19.75
CA GLN A 86 -20.19 9.10 -20.79
C GLN A 86 -19.34 8.03 -20.14
N VAL A 87 -19.40 6.82 -20.69
CA VAL A 87 -18.54 5.69 -20.34
C VAL A 87 -18.08 5.05 -21.64
N SER A 88 -16.77 5.05 -21.87
CA SER A 88 -16.16 4.48 -23.09
C SER A 88 -15.30 3.25 -22.80
N LEU A 89 -15.23 2.80 -21.55
CA LEU A 89 -14.48 1.63 -21.10
C LEU A 89 -15.44 0.57 -20.56
N ASP A 90 -15.11 -0.70 -20.75
CA ASP A 90 -15.90 -1.81 -20.19
C ASP A 90 -15.76 -1.84 -18.66
N PRO A 91 -16.86 -1.65 -17.90
CA PRO A 91 -16.83 -1.59 -16.44
C PRO A 91 -16.48 -2.90 -15.76
N LYS A 92 -16.47 -4.03 -16.47
CA LYS A 92 -16.09 -5.35 -15.94
C LYS A 92 -14.58 -5.63 -16.09
N VAL A 93 -13.84 -4.70 -16.69
CA VAL A 93 -12.45 -4.89 -17.07
C VAL A 93 -11.56 -3.88 -16.36
N HIS A 94 -10.40 -4.35 -15.90
CA HIS A 94 -9.29 -3.52 -15.45
C HIS A 94 -8.45 -3.12 -16.68
N HIS A 95 -8.35 -1.83 -16.96
CA HIS A 95 -7.62 -1.32 -18.12
C HIS A 95 -6.25 -0.81 -17.69
N ILE A 96 -5.20 -1.24 -18.38
CA ILE A 96 -3.82 -0.83 -18.14
C ILE A 96 -3.25 -0.22 -19.41
N PHE A 97 -2.97 1.08 -19.39
CA PHE A 97 -2.33 1.82 -20.47
C PHE A 97 -0.82 1.90 -20.17
N THR A 98 -0.11 0.86 -20.57
CA THR A 98 1.32 0.62 -20.27
C THR A 98 2.24 1.71 -20.83
N SER A 99 1.90 2.33 -21.96
CA SER A 99 2.69 3.42 -22.55
C SER A 99 2.83 4.66 -21.67
N ALA A 100 1.98 4.82 -20.64
CA ALA A 100 2.00 5.95 -19.71
C ALA A 100 1.79 5.57 -18.25
N GLY A 101 1.77 4.27 -17.92
CA GLY A 101 1.51 3.81 -16.56
C GLY A 101 0.15 4.28 -15.99
N ILE A 102 -0.89 4.31 -16.83
CA ILE A 102 -2.24 4.67 -16.39
C ILE A 102 -3.04 3.38 -16.15
N TYR A 103 -3.62 3.27 -14.96
CA TYR A 103 -4.55 2.19 -14.62
C TYR A 103 -5.96 2.74 -14.46
N ALA A 104 -6.95 2.09 -15.05
CA ALA A 104 -8.35 2.48 -14.95
C ALA A 104 -9.28 1.31 -14.59
N ALA A 105 -10.17 1.54 -13.63
CA ALA A 105 -11.15 0.54 -13.19
C ALA A 105 -12.38 1.20 -12.56
N VAL A 106 -13.46 0.43 -12.44
CA VAL A 106 -14.66 0.83 -11.71
C VAL A 106 -14.50 0.56 -10.22
N LEU A 107 -14.78 1.58 -9.41
CA LEU A 107 -14.97 1.49 -7.97
C LEU A 107 -16.45 1.26 -7.64
N LYS A 108 -16.73 1.05 -6.34
CA LYS A 108 -18.10 0.92 -5.82
C LYS A 108 -18.98 2.09 -6.29
N GLY A 109 -20.19 1.79 -6.76
CA GLY A 109 -21.17 2.80 -7.21
C GLY A 109 -20.89 3.38 -8.60
N SER A 110 -20.30 2.59 -9.52
CA SER A 110 -20.05 2.97 -10.93
C SER A 110 -19.14 4.20 -11.12
N ARG A 111 -18.43 4.62 -10.08
CA ARG A 111 -17.39 5.65 -10.17
C ARG A 111 -16.13 5.02 -10.75
N TRP A 112 -15.52 5.65 -11.74
CA TRP A 112 -14.24 5.22 -12.26
C TRP A 112 -13.09 5.87 -11.52
N VAL A 113 -11.97 5.15 -11.40
CA VAL A 113 -10.67 5.70 -11.02
C VAL A 113 -9.72 5.61 -12.20
N PHE A 114 -8.93 6.65 -12.40
CA PHE A 114 -7.74 6.62 -13.27
C PHE A 114 -6.54 6.94 -12.39
N SER A 115 -5.71 5.94 -12.12
CA SER A 115 -4.46 6.07 -11.37
C SER A 115 -3.34 6.34 -12.35
N LEU A 116 -2.77 7.55 -12.29
CA LEU A 116 -1.61 7.95 -13.08
C LEU A 116 -0.36 7.68 -12.25
N SER A 117 0.72 7.25 -12.90
CA SER A 117 2.01 7.03 -12.26
C SER A 117 3.10 7.95 -12.82
N ALA A 118 4.00 8.41 -11.94
CA ALA A 118 5.18 9.19 -12.29
C ALA A 118 6.43 8.59 -11.65
N ASN A 119 7.50 8.44 -12.42
CA ASN A 119 8.83 8.06 -11.96
C ASN A 119 9.83 9.20 -12.25
N LYS A 120 10.19 9.99 -11.24
CA LYS A 120 11.11 11.13 -11.38
C LYS A 120 12.48 10.79 -11.96
N GLU A 121 12.93 9.55 -11.83
CA GLU A 121 14.23 9.12 -12.35
C GLU A 121 14.19 8.74 -13.83
N ARG A 122 13.01 8.41 -14.36
CA ARG A 122 12.84 7.94 -15.75
C ARG A 122 12.07 8.94 -16.62
N ASP A 123 11.14 9.66 -16.01
CA ASP A 123 10.21 10.55 -16.67
C ASP A 123 10.70 11.98 -16.45
N SER A 124 11.55 12.46 -17.35
CA SER A 124 12.19 13.78 -17.29
C SER A 124 11.20 14.96 -17.25
N ASP A 125 9.92 14.71 -17.51
CA ASP A 125 8.87 15.71 -17.60
C ASP A 125 7.63 15.33 -16.75
N CYS A 126 7.83 14.65 -15.61
CA CYS A 126 6.74 14.23 -14.71
C CYS A 126 6.50 15.16 -13.52
N ASP A 127 7.30 16.22 -13.34
CA ASP A 127 7.18 17.12 -12.17
C ASP A 127 5.80 17.76 -12.07
N TRP A 128 5.14 18.04 -13.20
CA TRP A 128 3.77 18.54 -13.20
C TRP A 128 2.79 17.56 -12.54
N MET A 129 2.98 16.24 -12.69
CA MET A 129 2.09 15.23 -12.10
C MET A 129 2.17 15.23 -10.58
N LEU A 130 3.29 15.70 -10.03
CA LEU A 130 3.59 15.73 -8.61
C LEU A 130 3.41 17.13 -7.99
N ALA A 131 3.07 18.13 -8.79
CA ALA A 131 2.74 19.47 -8.31
C ALA A 131 1.53 19.43 -7.36
N GLU A 132 1.55 20.24 -6.31
CA GLU A 132 0.49 20.27 -5.29
C GLU A 132 -0.53 21.39 -5.51
N GLU A 133 -0.32 22.19 -6.57
CA GLU A 133 -1.17 23.32 -6.93
C GLU A 133 -1.75 23.16 -8.34
N SER A 134 -3.03 23.49 -8.45
CA SER A 134 -3.73 23.50 -9.73
C SER A 134 -3.43 24.80 -10.48
N THR A 135 -2.62 24.74 -11.52
CA THR A 135 -2.38 25.86 -12.45
C THR A 135 -3.04 25.59 -13.80
N ALA A 136 -3.35 26.64 -14.55
CA ALA A 136 -3.88 26.49 -15.91
C ALA A 136 -2.95 25.65 -16.80
N GLY A 137 -1.63 25.91 -16.74
CA GLY A 137 -0.63 25.11 -17.47
C GLY A 137 -0.55 23.65 -17.03
N GLY A 138 -0.69 23.38 -15.72
CA GLY A 138 -0.74 22.01 -15.19
C GLY A 138 -1.97 21.25 -15.69
N ILE A 139 -3.15 21.88 -15.68
CA ILE A 139 -4.39 21.30 -16.20
C ILE A 139 -4.26 20.99 -17.70
N GLU A 140 -3.74 21.93 -18.49
CA GLU A 140 -3.53 21.70 -19.93
C GLU A 140 -2.56 20.55 -20.19
N ARG A 141 -1.48 20.44 -19.41
CA ARG A 141 -0.56 19.29 -19.47
C ARG A 141 -1.26 17.97 -19.14
N LEU A 142 -2.08 17.95 -18.09
CA LEU A 142 -2.81 16.76 -17.69
C LEU A 142 -3.78 16.33 -18.79
N LYS A 143 -4.55 17.27 -19.36
CA LYS A 143 -5.44 17.00 -20.49
C LYS A 143 -4.67 16.50 -21.70
N ALA A 144 -3.55 17.12 -22.06
CA ALA A 144 -2.70 16.68 -23.16
C ALA A 144 -2.16 15.24 -22.95
N HIS A 145 -1.72 14.92 -21.73
CA HIS A 145 -1.27 13.58 -21.37
C HIS A 145 -2.40 12.54 -21.50
N LEU A 146 -3.61 12.85 -21.02
CA LEU A 146 -4.76 11.98 -21.18
C LEU A 146 -5.19 11.86 -22.66
N THR A 147 -5.19 12.94 -23.43
CA THR A 147 -5.45 12.90 -24.88
C THR A 147 -4.54 11.91 -25.59
N GLN A 148 -3.26 11.91 -25.24
CA GLN A 148 -2.26 11.06 -25.88
C GLN A 148 -2.37 9.59 -25.45
N HIS A 149 -2.62 9.32 -24.17
CA HIS A 149 -2.42 7.98 -23.59
C HIS A 149 -3.69 7.29 -23.09
N CYS A 150 -4.75 8.04 -22.81
CA CYS A 150 -6.04 7.52 -22.34
C CYS A 150 -7.18 8.47 -22.77
N PRO A 151 -7.44 8.65 -24.08
CA PRO A 151 -8.42 9.61 -24.57
C PRO A 151 -9.84 9.32 -24.06
N ALA A 152 -10.12 8.05 -23.74
CA ALA A 152 -11.34 7.61 -23.04
C ALA A 152 -11.63 8.41 -21.77
N ALA A 153 -10.60 8.77 -20.99
CA ALA A 153 -10.77 9.48 -19.73
C ALA A 153 -11.39 10.87 -19.92
N LEU A 154 -11.10 11.56 -21.03
CA LEU A 154 -11.52 12.95 -21.24
C LEU A 154 -13.05 13.13 -21.29
N GLY A 155 -13.77 12.17 -21.89
CA GLY A 155 -15.23 12.20 -21.93
C GLY A 155 -15.88 11.79 -20.59
N MET A 156 -15.12 11.10 -19.73
CA MET A 156 -15.62 10.53 -18.48
C MET A 156 -15.42 11.47 -17.28
N LEU A 157 -14.42 12.35 -17.34
CA LEU A 157 -14.02 13.25 -16.26
C LEU A 157 -14.73 14.61 -16.34
N GLU A 158 -15.14 15.14 -15.19
CA GLU A 158 -15.66 16.51 -15.09
C GLU A 158 -14.53 17.53 -15.07
N GLU A 159 -14.79 18.75 -15.54
CA GLU A 159 -13.77 19.83 -15.58
C GLU A 159 -13.13 20.10 -14.21
N GLU A 160 -13.92 20.03 -13.13
CA GLU A 160 -13.42 20.27 -11.78
C GLU A 160 -12.50 19.17 -11.27
N GLU A 161 -12.54 17.99 -11.90
CA GLU A 161 -11.68 16.87 -11.53
C GLU A 161 -10.21 17.12 -11.87
N TYR A 162 -9.92 17.84 -12.95
CA TYR A 162 -8.55 18.22 -13.31
C TYR A 162 -7.92 19.14 -12.25
N LYS A 163 -8.71 20.01 -11.61
CA LYS A 163 -8.24 20.82 -10.49
C LYS A 163 -8.02 19.96 -9.24
N ARG A 164 -8.99 19.09 -8.93
CA ARG A 164 -8.92 18.20 -7.76
C ARG A 164 -7.70 17.29 -7.80
N PHE A 165 -7.28 16.84 -8.99
CA PHE A 165 -6.06 16.06 -9.19
C PHE A 165 -4.87 16.62 -8.41
N PHE A 166 -4.51 17.88 -8.64
CA PHE A 166 -3.33 18.50 -8.04
C PHE A 166 -3.44 18.66 -6.51
N THR A 167 -4.66 18.83 -6.01
CA THR A 167 -4.93 18.93 -4.56
C THR A 167 -4.93 17.56 -3.85
N ARG A 168 -4.97 16.45 -4.60
CA ARG A 168 -4.92 15.12 -4.00
C ARG A 168 -3.49 14.74 -3.67
N ARG A 169 -3.33 14.15 -2.49
CA ARG A 169 -2.08 13.56 -2.05
C ARG A 169 -1.61 12.52 -3.06
N THR A 170 -0.34 12.59 -3.43
CA THR A 170 0.31 11.48 -4.12
C THR A 170 0.54 10.35 -3.11
N PHE A 171 0.62 9.12 -3.59
CA PHE A 171 1.00 7.99 -2.77
C PHE A 171 2.13 7.20 -3.41
N THR A 172 2.94 6.59 -2.56
CA THR A 172 4.07 5.73 -2.93
C THR A 172 4.23 4.69 -1.82
N GLY A 173 5.20 3.80 -1.98
CA GLY A 173 5.44 2.70 -1.07
C GLY A 173 6.82 2.09 -1.26
N GLN A 174 7.00 0.94 -0.64
CA GLN A 174 8.22 0.17 -0.72
C GLN A 174 7.92 -1.32 -0.70
N VAL A 175 8.74 -2.10 -1.39
CA VAL A 175 8.77 -3.56 -1.21
C VAL A 175 9.46 -3.86 0.10
N VAL A 176 8.88 -4.73 0.92
CA VAL A 176 9.42 -5.17 2.21
C VAL A 176 9.60 -6.68 2.17
N GLN A 177 10.75 -7.16 2.65
CA GLN A 177 11.02 -8.57 2.90
C GLN A 177 11.66 -8.74 4.27
N LEU A 178 11.19 -9.74 5.00
CA LEU A 178 11.75 -10.16 6.28
C LEU A 178 12.32 -11.57 6.16
N SER A 179 13.43 -11.87 6.85
CA SER A 179 13.93 -13.24 7.00
C SER A 179 13.12 -14.08 7.98
N ARG A 180 12.29 -13.41 8.80
CA ARG A 180 11.42 -14.01 9.83
C ARG A 180 10.29 -13.05 10.16
N LEU A 181 9.10 -13.56 10.41
CA LEU A 181 7.87 -12.78 10.60
C LEU A 181 7.61 -12.37 12.06
N HIS A 182 8.53 -12.66 12.97
CA HIS A 182 8.35 -12.43 14.40
C HIS A 182 9.66 -12.12 15.12
N HIS A 183 9.55 -11.58 16.33
CA HIS A 183 10.63 -11.46 17.29
C HIS A 183 10.20 -12.12 18.61
N GLY A 184 10.75 -13.32 18.86
CA GLY A 184 10.27 -14.19 19.93
C GLY A 184 8.76 -14.40 19.87
N GLU A 185 8.11 -14.43 21.02
CA GLU A 185 6.65 -14.48 21.13
C GLU A 185 6.03 -13.11 21.44
N SER A 186 6.83 -12.03 21.45
CA SER A 186 6.35 -10.70 21.84
C SER A 186 5.85 -9.89 20.67
N ILE A 187 6.40 -10.07 19.46
CA ILE A 187 6.05 -9.27 18.28
C ILE A 187 5.85 -10.17 17.05
N LEU A 188 4.75 -9.95 16.32
CA LEU A 188 4.47 -10.55 15.02
C LEU A 188 4.20 -9.46 13.98
N PHE A 189 4.77 -9.60 12.78
CA PHE A 189 4.53 -8.72 11.64
C PHE A 189 3.47 -9.33 10.71
N LEU A 190 2.50 -8.52 10.28
CA LEU A 190 1.40 -8.96 9.40
C LEU A 190 1.21 -7.99 8.23
N GLY A 191 0.77 -8.53 7.08
CA GLY A 191 0.50 -7.74 5.88
C GLY A 191 1.70 -6.92 5.41
N ASP A 192 1.47 -5.67 4.99
CA ASP A 192 2.54 -4.80 4.46
C ASP A 192 3.67 -4.50 5.47
N ALA A 193 3.46 -4.70 6.78
CA ALA A 193 4.54 -4.61 7.76
C ALA A 193 5.55 -5.76 7.60
N ALA A 194 5.09 -6.93 7.14
CA ALA A 194 5.87 -8.13 6.88
C ALA A 194 6.34 -8.27 5.42
N HIS A 195 5.46 -8.02 4.45
CA HIS A 195 5.68 -8.41 3.05
C HIS A 195 5.07 -7.44 2.02
N SER A 196 5.20 -6.13 2.23
CA SER A 196 4.72 -5.15 1.25
C SER A 196 5.27 -5.44 -0.15
N VAL A 197 4.40 -5.44 -1.16
CA VAL A 197 4.70 -5.72 -2.57
C VAL A 197 4.40 -4.51 -3.45
N PHE A 198 4.98 -4.45 -4.65
CA PHE A 198 4.57 -3.44 -5.63
C PHE A 198 3.17 -3.82 -6.20
N PRO A 199 2.24 -2.86 -6.36
CA PRO A 199 0.81 -3.14 -6.55
C PRO A 199 0.41 -3.65 -7.94
N ALA A 200 1.33 -4.19 -8.74
CA ALA A 200 1.06 -4.65 -10.11
C ALA A 200 0.10 -5.84 -10.18
N THR A 201 0.10 -6.72 -9.17
CA THR A 201 -0.71 -7.95 -9.17
C THR A 201 -2.04 -7.81 -8.41
N GLY A 202 -2.21 -6.74 -7.63
CA GLY A 202 -3.38 -6.55 -6.76
C GLY A 202 -3.45 -7.52 -5.57
N GLU A 203 -2.39 -8.31 -5.30
CA GLU A 203 -2.43 -9.38 -4.29
C GLU A 203 -2.06 -8.97 -2.87
N GLY A 204 -1.58 -7.74 -2.65
CA GLY A 204 -1.12 -7.30 -1.32
C GLY A 204 -2.19 -7.44 -0.24
N ILE A 205 -3.41 -6.93 -0.50
CA ILE A 205 -4.52 -7.04 0.46
C ILE A 205 -5.00 -8.49 0.64
N ASN A 206 -5.02 -9.29 -0.44
CA ASN A 206 -5.44 -10.69 -0.36
C ASN A 206 -4.47 -11.49 0.51
N SER A 207 -3.17 -11.27 0.31
CA SER A 207 -2.10 -11.91 1.09
C SER A 207 -2.15 -11.48 2.57
N ALA A 208 -2.47 -10.21 2.84
CA ALA A 208 -2.66 -9.73 4.21
C ALA A 208 -3.94 -10.29 4.89
N LEU A 209 -5.00 -10.59 4.13
CA LEU A 209 -6.18 -11.26 4.66
C LEU A 209 -5.93 -12.74 4.93
N GLU A 210 -5.14 -13.39 4.06
CA GLU A 210 -4.69 -14.77 4.26
C GLU A 210 -3.83 -14.88 5.52
N ASP A 211 -2.91 -13.94 5.77
CA ASP A 211 -2.15 -13.85 7.02
C ASP A 211 -3.06 -13.86 8.25
N VAL A 212 -4.12 -13.04 8.24
CA VAL A 212 -5.08 -12.98 9.36
C VAL A 212 -5.82 -14.30 9.51
N SER A 213 -6.24 -14.92 8.41
CA SER A 213 -6.90 -16.23 8.42
C SER A 213 -6.01 -17.31 9.03
N THR A 214 -4.77 -17.43 8.57
CA THR A 214 -3.80 -18.39 9.09
C THR A 214 -3.51 -18.16 10.57
N LEU A 215 -3.37 -16.91 11.01
CA LEU A 215 -3.17 -16.60 12.42
C LEU A 215 -4.37 -17.02 13.28
N ILE A 216 -5.60 -16.79 12.82
CA ILE A 216 -6.82 -17.22 13.53
C ILE A 216 -6.86 -18.74 13.70
N GLU A 217 -6.52 -19.50 12.65
CA GLU A 217 -6.50 -20.98 12.70
C GLU A 217 -5.47 -21.51 13.71
N ILE A 218 -4.27 -20.90 13.73
CA ILE A 218 -3.20 -21.24 14.66
C ILE A 218 -3.64 -20.93 16.10
N LEU A 219 -4.23 -19.77 16.35
CA LEU A 219 -4.75 -19.39 17.66
C LEU A 219 -5.88 -20.32 18.12
N ALA A 220 -6.79 -20.70 17.23
CA ALA A 220 -7.88 -21.62 17.53
C ALA A 220 -7.36 -23.03 17.89
N SER A 221 -6.37 -23.51 17.14
CA SER A 221 -5.73 -24.81 17.39
C SER A 221 -5.00 -24.83 18.74
N ALA A 222 -4.22 -23.78 19.04
CA ALA A 222 -3.56 -23.60 20.32
C ALA A 222 -4.55 -23.57 21.48
N LYS A 223 -5.66 -22.82 21.33
CA LYS A 223 -6.74 -22.74 22.33
C LYS A 223 -7.33 -24.12 22.65
N ALA A 224 -7.55 -24.93 21.62
CA ALA A 224 -8.07 -26.29 21.78
C ALA A 224 -7.09 -27.21 22.51
N GLN A 225 -5.78 -27.07 22.26
CA GLN A 225 -4.74 -27.89 22.91
C GLN A 225 -4.63 -27.62 24.42
N VAL A 226 -4.71 -26.36 24.84
CA VAL A 226 -4.55 -25.98 26.26
C VAL A 226 -5.87 -25.92 27.04
N GLY A 227 -7.01 -26.22 26.38
CA GLY A 227 -8.34 -26.22 27.00
C GLY A 227 -8.77 -24.86 27.59
N GLY A 228 -8.19 -23.76 27.10
CA GLY A 228 -8.25 -22.47 27.81
C GLY A 228 -7.69 -21.30 26.99
N ASP A 229 -6.87 -20.45 27.61
CA ASP A 229 -6.29 -19.27 26.99
C ASP A 229 -5.02 -19.61 26.17
N ALA A 230 -5.02 -19.25 24.89
CA ALA A 230 -3.90 -19.46 23.97
C ALA A 230 -2.66 -18.61 24.34
N SER A 231 -2.78 -17.65 25.27
CA SER A 231 -1.63 -16.92 25.83
C SER A 231 -0.58 -17.82 26.48
N ALA A 232 -0.96 -19.03 26.91
CA ALA A 232 -0.06 -20.01 27.53
C ALA A 232 0.79 -20.82 26.51
N VAL A 233 0.51 -20.72 25.21
CA VAL A 233 1.26 -21.45 24.19
C VAL A 233 2.47 -20.65 23.76
N HIS A 234 3.68 -21.21 23.90
CA HIS A 234 4.95 -20.51 23.72
C HIS A 234 5.51 -20.48 22.29
N ASP A 235 4.87 -21.15 21.31
CA ASP A 235 5.40 -21.25 19.94
C ASP A 235 4.39 -20.81 18.87
N LEU A 236 3.50 -19.88 19.22
CA LEU A 236 2.43 -19.41 18.33
C LEU A 236 2.99 -18.65 17.12
N PHE A 237 3.92 -17.72 17.37
CA PHE A 237 4.49 -16.91 16.30
C PHE A 237 5.51 -17.70 15.47
N ALA A 238 6.20 -18.66 16.09
CA ALA A 238 7.02 -19.63 15.36
C ALA A 238 6.18 -20.49 14.40
N SER A 239 5.02 -20.98 14.86
CA SER A 239 4.08 -21.75 14.02
C SER A 239 3.55 -20.91 12.85
N TYR A 240 3.19 -19.65 13.11
CA TYR A 240 2.75 -18.73 12.07
C TYR A 240 3.86 -18.46 11.05
N ASN A 241 5.09 -18.23 11.53
CA ASN A 241 6.23 -18.02 10.65
C ASN A 241 6.45 -19.20 9.71
N ALA A 242 6.44 -20.43 10.23
CA ALA A 242 6.59 -21.64 9.43
C ALA A 242 5.49 -21.80 8.37
N ALA A 243 4.27 -21.32 8.65
CA ALA A 243 3.15 -21.43 7.71
C ALA A 243 3.19 -20.37 6.59
N ARG A 244 3.87 -19.23 6.77
CA ARG A 244 3.72 -18.07 5.88
C ARG A 244 5.02 -17.53 5.26
N ILE A 245 6.18 -17.78 5.86
CA ILE A 245 7.44 -17.16 5.42
C ILE A 245 7.80 -17.51 3.97
N ASP A 246 7.52 -18.74 3.52
CA ASP A 246 7.81 -19.17 2.17
C ASP A 246 6.91 -18.47 1.14
N ASP A 247 5.62 -18.31 1.44
CA ASP A 247 4.69 -17.57 0.57
C ASP A 247 5.13 -16.11 0.42
N HIS A 248 5.52 -15.48 1.53
CA HIS A 248 6.02 -14.09 1.54
C HIS A 248 7.31 -13.93 0.74
N CYS A 249 8.23 -14.89 0.84
CA CYS A 249 9.46 -14.91 0.04
C CYS A 249 9.19 -14.97 -1.46
N HIS A 250 8.14 -15.69 -1.89
CA HIS A 250 7.76 -15.77 -3.30
C HIS A 250 7.01 -14.54 -3.81
N LEU A 251 6.28 -13.82 -2.94
CA LEU A 251 5.52 -12.63 -3.31
C LEU A 251 6.38 -11.40 -3.64
N ALA A 252 7.52 -11.23 -2.98
CA ALA A 252 8.34 -10.03 -3.09
C ALA A 252 9.27 -9.87 -4.32
N PRO A 253 9.76 -10.94 -5.00
CA PRO A 253 10.53 -10.81 -6.24
C PRO A 253 9.67 -10.68 -7.51
N LEU A 254 8.44 -11.22 -7.53
CA LEU A 254 7.47 -11.08 -8.63
C LEU A 254 7.19 -9.63 -9.09
N PRO A 255 7.19 -8.60 -8.21
CA PRO A 255 6.86 -7.24 -8.60
C PRO A 255 8.04 -6.44 -9.16
N ILE A 256 9.30 -6.83 -8.90
CA ILE A 256 10.48 -6.15 -9.47
C ILE A 256 10.66 -6.52 -10.95
N SER A 257 10.31 -7.75 -11.33
CA SER A 257 10.17 -8.14 -12.75
C SER A 257 8.90 -7.53 -13.37
N ASN A 258 7.81 -7.36 -12.61
CA ASN A 258 6.54 -6.81 -13.11
C ASN A 258 6.43 -5.27 -13.08
N ALA A 259 7.31 -4.53 -12.40
CA ALA A 259 7.42 -3.08 -12.56
C ALA A 259 7.84 -2.73 -14.00
N GLY A 260 8.61 -3.63 -14.63
CA GLY A 260 8.84 -3.62 -16.06
C GLY A 260 7.58 -3.90 -16.88
N LEU A 261 6.55 -4.55 -16.36
CA LEU A 261 5.31 -4.88 -17.09
C LEU A 261 4.36 -3.68 -17.26
N LEU A 262 4.37 -2.74 -16.31
CA LEU A 262 3.67 -1.46 -16.48
C LEU A 262 4.42 -0.49 -17.41
N SER A 263 5.71 -0.73 -17.69
CA SER A 263 6.59 0.18 -18.44
C SER A 263 7.29 -0.45 -19.65
N SER A 264 6.99 -1.70 -20.01
CA SER A 264 7.62 -2.41 -21.14
C SER A 264 6.55 -3.14 -21.93
N HIS A 265 6.66 -3.03 -23.26
CA HIS A 265 5.75 -3.54 -24.30
C HIS A 265 5.66 -5.08 -24.37
N LYS A 266 5.64 -5.78 -23.25
CA LYS A 266 5.59 -7.24 -23.21
C LYS A 266 4.23 -7.71 -22.71
N GLU A 267 3.46 -8.32 -23.62
CA GLU A 267 2.38 -9.23 -23.26
C GLU A 267 2.93 -10.26 -22.27
N SER A 268 2.35 -10.32 -21.09
CA SER A 268 2.68 -11.32 -20.08
C SER A 268 1.51 -12.28 -19.92
N SER A 269 1.83 -13.57 -19.92
CA SER A 269 0.92 -14.68 -19.63
C SER A 269 0.38 -14.69 -18.18
N ILE A 270 0.75 -13.71 -17.35
CA ILE A 270 0.36 -13.58 -15.94
C ILE A 270 -0.96 -12.80 -15.78
N LEU A 271 -1.46 -12.15 -16.83
CA LEU A 271 -2.69 -11.37 -16.76
C LEU A 271 -3.92 -12.30 -16.69
N ARG A 272 -4.74 -12.11 -15.66
CA ARG A 272 -5.98 -12.88 -15.44
C ARG A 272 -7.09 -12.44 -16.41
N GLU A 273 -8.10 -13.30 -16.57
CA GLU A 273 -9.36 -12.91 -17.22
C GLU A 273 -9.90 -11.62 -16.58
N GLY A 274 -10.34 -10.68 -17.41
CA GLY A 274 -10.84 -9.38 -16.95
C GLY A 274 -9.79 -8.26 -16.87
N VAL A 275 -8.54 -8.48 -17.31
CA VAL A 275 -7.53 -7.43 -17.50
C VAL A 275 -7.30 -7.16 -18.98
N ARG A 276 -7.24 -5.89 -19.39
CA ARG A 276 -6.91 -5.47 -20.76
C ARG A 276 -5.72 -4.51 -20.75
N VAL A 277 -4.67 -4.89 -21.47
CA VAL A 277 -3.48 -4.05 -21.70
C VAL A 277 -3.60 -3.30 -23.02
N ILE A 278 -3.26 -2.01 -23.01
CA ILE A 278 -3.35 -1.10 -24.14
C ILE A 278 -1.97 -0.43 -24.32
N ASP A 279 -1.19 -0.92 -25.28
CA ASP A 279 0.18 -0.45 -25.54
C ASP A 279 0.23 0.84 -26.38
N SER A 280 -0.81 1.16 -27.14
CA SER A 280 -0.94 2.45 -27.82
C SER A 280 -2.40 2.75 -28.15
N CYS A 281 -2.83 3.98 -27.90
CA CYS A 281 -4.10 4.50 -28.39
C CYS A 281 -3.87 5.05 -29.82
N ARG A 282 -3.90 4.16 -30.82
CA ARG A 282 -4.09 4.55 -32.23
C ARG A 282 -5.45 4.08 -32.70
#